data_AF-A0A8H7DP28-F1
#
_entry.id   AF-A0A8H7DP28-F1
#
_cell.length_a   1.000
_cell.length_b   1.000
_cell.length_c   1.000
_cell.angle_alpha   90.00
_cell.angle_beta   90.00
_cell.angle_gamma   90.00
#
_symmetry.space_group_name_H-M   'P 1'
#
loop_
_entity.id
_entity.type
_entity.pdbx_description
1 polymer ?
#
loop_
_entity_poly.entity_id
_entity_poly.type
_entity_poly.pdbx_seq_one_letter_code
_entity_poly.pdbx_strand_id
1 'polypeptide(L)'
;MFRPGRLGFSQSRQQDLILPAIEAVPRQGFSLSAKHSIETGYEHEIAEVHKDINQLCGAEFTLDPDFEEVYKALCGPDAEISDTEWQSRIGATVLNYFKGLRDQLERQGFENDDMLREGLQEAVESKTFRLRVIPKTNGNVSSKVVLEDGVIYMQRTSTRWVRRFFVDDLLHQLTPLFNPRASTQRIWGKD
;
A
#
# COMPACT_ATOMS: atom_id res chain seq x y z
N MET A 1 -12.68 44.28 -21.98
CA MET A 1 -11.76 44.69 -23.06
C MET A 1 -10.66 43.64 -23.18
N PHE A 2 -10.66 42.84 -24.25
CA PHE A 2 -9.63 41.84 -24.54
C PHE A 2 -8.37 42.55 -25.07
N ARG A 3 -7.18 42.15 -24.60
CA ARG A 3 -5.89 42.71 -25.09
C ARG A 3 -5.38 41.87 -26.26
N PRO A 4 -5.35 42.38 -27.50
CA PRO A 4 -4.83 41.64 -28.65
C PRO A 4 -3.31 41.47 -28.50
N GLY A 5 -2.82 40.23 -28.52
CA GLY A 5 -1.38 39.90 -28.41
C GLY A 5 -0.94 39.15 -27.15
N ARG A 6 -1.83 38.87 -26.19
CA ARG A 6 -1.54 38.03 -25.01
C ARG A 6 -2.53 36.87 -24.86
N LEU A 7 -2.62 36.02 -25.87
CA LEU A 7 -3.42 34.78 -25.82
C LEU A 7 -2.71 33.62 -25.10
N GLY A 8 -1.43 33.79 -24.74
CA GLY A 8 -0.67 32.79 -23.99
C GLY A 8 -0.74 33.00 -22.48
N PHE A 9 -1.93 33.03 -21.88
CA PHE A 9 -2.00 32.73 -20.45
C PHE A 9 -1.79 31.21 -20.33
N SER A 10 -0.66 30.82 -19.75
CA SER A 10 -0.34 29.43 -19.51
C SER A 10 -1.45 28.82 -18.64
N GLN A 11 -2.21 27.87 -19.17
CA GLN A 11 -3.30 27.19 -18.47
C GLN A 11 -2.83 26.61 -17.11
N SER A 12 -1.53 26.32 -16.98
CA SER A 12 -0.89 25.93 -15.72
C SER A 12 -1.14 26.95 -14.58
N ARG A 13 -1.05 28.26 -14.83
CA ARG A 13 -1.30 29.28 -13.79
C ARG A 13 -2.75 29.32 -13.32
N GLN A 14 -3.69 28.87 -14.15
CA GLN A 14 -5.09 28.75 -13.75
C GLN A 14 -5.30 27.50 -12.90
N GLN A 15 -4.62 26.39 -13.21
CA GLN A 15 -4.63 25.18 -12.38
C GLN A 15 -4.07 25.45 -10.97
N ASP A 16 -2.99 26.22 -10.86
CA ASP A 16 -2.37 26.60 -9.59
C ASP A 16 -3.30 27.40 -8.66
N LEU A 17 -4.32 28.07 -9.21
CA LEU A 17 -5.29 28.86 -8.45
C LEU A 17 -6.59 28.10 -8.21
N ILE A 18 -7.02 27.29 -9.18
CA ILE A 18 -8.31 26.60 -9.14
C ILE A 18 -8.23 25.35 -8.27
N LEU A 19 -7.15 24.57 -8.35
CA LEU A 19 -7.04 23.31 -7.59
C LEU A 19 -7.03 23.56 -6.08
N PRO A 20 -6.24 24.50 -5.51
CA PRO A 20 -6.31 24.79 -4.08
C PRO A 20 -7.67 25.32 -3.63
N ALA A 21 -8.34 26.13 -4.47
CA ALA A 21 -9.67 26.67 -4.17
C ALA A 21 -10.73 25.56 -4.12
N ILE A 22 -10.61 24.54 -4.98
CA ILE A 22 -11.51 23.38 -4.95
C ILE A 22 -11.18 22.45 -3.78
N GLU A 23 -9.89 22.23 -3.50
CA GLU A 23 -9.44 21.40 -2.37
C GLU A 23 -9.81 22.01 -1.01
N ALA A 24 -9.90 23.34 -0.90
CA ALA A 24 -10.32 24.03 0.31
C ALA A 24 -11.80 23.89 0.65
N VAL A 25 -12.63 23.40 -0.28
CA VAL A 25 -14.07 23.18 -0.03
C VAL A 25 -14.25 21.91 0.81
N PRO A 26 -14.91 21.98 1.98
CA PRO A 26 -15.17 20.80 2.79
C PRO A 26 -16.07 19.82 2.02
N ARG A 27 -15.59 18.59 1.86
CA ARG A 27 -16.27 17.51 1.15
C ARG A 27 -16.13 16.21 1.91
N GLN A 28 -17.11 15.31 1.72
CA GLN A 28 -17.03 13.95 2.22
C GLN A 28 -16.29 13.07 1.19
N GLY A 29 -15.30 12.31 1.65
CA GLY A 29 -14.52 11.36 0.84
C GLY A 29 -13.20 11.92 0.28
N PHE A 30 -12.71 11.29 -0.80
CA PHE A 30 -11.41 11.58 -1.40
C PHE A 30 -11.28 13.00 -2.00
N SER A 31 -10.05 13.53 -1.94
CA SER A 31 -9.68 14.73 -2.69
C SER A 31 -9.76 14.52 -4.22
N LEU A 32 -9.79 15.59 -5.01
CA LEU A 32 -9.89 15.47 -6.47
C LEU A 32 -8.57 14.92 -6.99
N SER A 33 -7.48 15.39 -6.41
CA SER A 33 -6.15 14.84 -6.63
C SER A 33 -6.07 13.35 -6.28
N ALA A 34 -6.64 12.91 -5.15
CA ALA A 34 -6.66 11.49 -4.78
C ALA A 34 -7.50 10.65 -5.74
N LYS A 35 -8.70 11.08 -6.11
CA LYS A 35 -9.54 10.37 -7.09
C LYS A 35 -8.83 10.21 -8.44
N HIS A 36 -8.29 11.32 -8.95
CA HIS A 36 -7.54 11.30 -10.20
C HIS A 36 -6.30 10.40 -10.12
N SER A 37 -5.60 10.41 -8.99
CA SER A 37 -4.44 9.53 -8.76
C SER A 37 -4.82 8.05 -8.75
N ILE A 38 -5.97 7.69 -8.18
CA ILE A 38 -6.46 6.30 -8.16
C ILE A 38 -6.81 5.85 -9.57
N GLU A 39 -7.60 6.65 -10.30
CA GLU A 39 -8.00 6.34 -11.68
C GLU A 39 -6.77 6.16 -12.59
N THR A 40 -5.86 7.14 -12.60
CA THR A 40 -4.72 7.12 -13.51
C THR A 40 -3.55 6.25 -13.06
N GLY A 41 -3.31 6.16 -11.75
CA GLY A 41 -2.12 5.53 -11.18
C GLY A 41 -2.33 4.14 -10.59
N TYR A 42 -3.57 3.63 -10.53
CA TYR A 42 -3.88 2.31 -9.98
C TYR A 42 -4.72 1.46 -10.94
N GLU A 43 -5.87 1.97 -11.40
CA GLU A 43 -6.87 1.16 -12.12
C GLU A 43 -6.33 0.51 -13.41
N HIS A 44 -5.43 1.19 -14.13
CA HIS A 44 -4.90 0.70 -15.39
C HIS A 44 -3.94 -0.50 -15.27
N GLU A 45 -3.20 -0.60 -14.16
CA GLU A 45 -2.09 -1.55 -14.04
C GLU A 45 -2.34 -2.63 -12.98
N ILE A 46 -3.30 -2.43 -12.06
CA ILE A 46 -3.55 -3.38 -10.98
C ILE A 46 -3.96 -4.76 -11.51
N ALA A 47 -4.68 -4.84 -12.64
CA ALA A 47 -5.15 -6.11 -13.19
C ALA A 47 -3.99 -7.06 -13.57
N GLU A 48 -2.89 -6.51 -14.11
CA GLU A 48 -1.69 -7.28 -14.44
C GLU A 48 -0.99 -7.76 -13.15
N VAL A 49 -0.81 -6.86 -12.19
CA VAL A 49 -0.19 -7.18 -10.89
C VAL A 49 -1.01 -8.21 -10.11
N HIS A 50 -2.34 -8.13 -10.17
CA HIS A 50 -3.27 -9.08 -9.56
C HIS A 50 -3.11 -10.48 -10.16
N LYS A 51 -3.05 -10.56 -11.49
CA LYS A 51 -2.81 -11.81 -12.19
C LYS A 51 -1.46 -12.43 -11.83
N ASP A 52 -0.38 -11.63 -11.83
CA ASP A 52 0.96 -12.10 -11.48
C ASP A 52 0.99 -12.68 -10.07
N ILE A 53 0.39 -11.98 -9.09
CA ILE A 53 0.35 -12.43 -7.70
C ILE A 53 -0.42 -13.75 -7.58
N ASN A 54 -1.56 -13.89 -8.26
CA ASN A 54 -2.35 -15.13 -8.21
C ASN A 54 -1.60 -16.30 -8.83
N GLN A 55 -0.86 -16.07 -9.93
CA GLN A 55 0.00 -17.08 -10.54
C GLN A 55 1.13 -17.51 -9.59
N LEU A 56 1.79 -16.56 -8.92
CA LEU A 56 2.83 -16.86 -7.95
C LEU A 56 2.26 -17.66 -6.75
N CYS A 57 1.11 -17.27 -6.22
CA CYS A 57 0.48 -17.93 -5.08
C CYS A 57 -0.18 -19.28 -5.41
N GLY A 58 -0.43 -19.57 -6.69
CA GLY A 58 -1.13 -20.78 -7.13
C GLY A 58 -2.63 -20.80 -6.78
N ALA A 59 -3.20 -19.67 -6.38
CA ALA A 59 -4.61 -19.52 -6.03
C ALA A 59 -5.08 -18.08 -6.27
N GLU A 60 -6.40 -17.90 -6.31
CA GLU A 60 -7.03 -16.59 -6.45
C GLU A 60 -7.05 -15.86 -5.11
N PHE A 61 -6.31 -14.75 -5.03
CA PHE A 61 -6.30 -13.82 -3.91
C PHE A 61 -6.98 -12.51 -4.31
N THR A 62 -7.65 -11.88 -3.35
CA THR A 62 -8.20 -10.52 -3.48
C THR A 62 -7.16 -9.51 -3.03
N LEU A 63 -6.86 -8.52 -3.87
CA LEU A 63 -6.03 -7.38 -3.50
C LEU A 63 -6.94 -6.22 -3.13
N ASP A 64 -7.07 -5.97 -1.83
CA ASP A 64 -7.88 -4.88 -1.30
C ASP A 64 -6.97 -3.69 -0.92
N PRO A 65 -6.96 -2.61 -1.72
CA PRO A 65 -6.17 -1.43 -1.42
C PRO A 65 -6.64 -0.67 -0.17
N ASP A 66 -7.87 -0.91 0.30
CA ASP A 66 -8.51 -0.22 1.43
C ASP A 66 -8.34 1.30 1.38
N PHE A 67 -8.56 1.88 0.19
CA PHE A 67 -8.28 3.30 -0.08
C PHE A 67 -8.95 4.22 0.92
N GLU A 68 -10.17 3.89 1.37
CA GLU A 68 -10.95 4.74 2.25
C GLU A 68 -10.30 4.86 3.63
N GLU A 69 -9.92 3.73 4.25
CA GLU A 69 -9.26 3.71 5.55
C GLU A 69 -7.82 4.21 5.47
N VAL A 70 -7.10 3.88 4.40
CA VAL A 70 -5.77 4.44 4.13
C VAL A 70 -5.84 5.97 4.04
N TYR A 71 -6.80 6.51 3.29
CA TYR A 71 -6.94 7.96 3.13
C TYR A 71 -7.34 8.63 4.45
N LYS A 72 -8.28 8.06 5.20
CA LYS A 72 -8.66 8.56 6.54
C LYS A 72 -7.47 8.58 7.49
N ALA A 73 -6.67 7.52 7.52
CA ALA A 73 -5.49 7.42 8.38
C ALA A 73 -4.40 8.43 7.98
N LEU A 74 -4.24 8.72 6.69
CA LEU A 74 -3.28 9.73 6.18
C LEU A 74 -3.76 11.17 6.37
N CYS A 75 -5.07 11.41 6.43
CA CYS A 75 -5.66 12.69 6.79
C CYS A 75 -5.77 12.92 8.31
N GLY A 76 -5.55 11.88 9.12
CA GLY A 76 -5.72 11.94 10.57
C GLY A 76 -4.68 12.84 11.26
N PRO A 77 -4.97 13.31 12.49
CA PRO A 77 -4.05 14.17 13.25
C PRO A 77 -2.73 13.47 13.63
N ASP A 78 -2.74 12.14 13.66
CA ASP A 78 -1.56 11.31 13.96
C ASP A 78 -0.71 11.00 12.71
N ALA A 79 -1.07 11.53 11.54
CA ALA A 79 -0.33 11.31 10.30
C ALA A 79 0.88 12.24 10.21
N GLU A 80 2.08 11.67 10.21
CA GLU A 80 3.34 12.40 10.05
C GLU A 80 3.82 12.35 8.59
N ILE A 81 3.00 12.76 7.63
CA ILE A 81 3.39 12.74 6.21
C ILE A 81 4.26 13.95 5.89
N SER A 82 5.51 13.71 5.51
CA SER A 82 6.42 14.78 5.06
C SER A 82 6.17 15.25 3.62
N ASP A 83 5.51 14.42 2.80
CA ASP A 83 5.25 14.73 1.39
C ASP A 83 3.93 15.50 1.26
N THR A 84 3.99 16.78 0.86
CA THR A 84 2.80 17.62 0.66
C THR A 84 1.95 17.18 -0.55
N GLU A 85 2.51 16.37 -1.46
CA GLU A 85 1.83 15.89 -2.68
C GLU A 85 1.32 14.44 -2.56
N TRP A 86 1.29 13.89 -1.34
CA TRP A 86 0.92 12.48 -1.14
C TRP A 86 -0.44 12.10 -1.74
N GLN A 87 -1.39 13.03 -1.77
CA GLN A 87 -2.73 12.81 -2.33
C GLN A 87 -2.71 12.62 -3.84
N SER A 88 -1.89 13.38 -4.58
CA SER A 88 -1.79 13.22 -6.04
C SER A 88 -1.05 11.94 -6.45
N ARG A 89 -0.40 11.28 -5.48
CA ARG A 89 0.39 10.06 -5.68
C ARG A 89 -0.21 8.82 -5.02
N ILE A 90 -1.35 8.92 -4.34
CA ILE A 90 -1.89 7.82 -3.53
C ILE A 90 -2.15 6.57 -4.37
N GLY A 91 -2.70 6.69 -5.58
CA GLY A 91 -2.98 5.55 -6.46
C GLY A 91 -1.69 4.84 -6.90
N ALA A 92 -0.75 5.60 -7.45
CA ALA A 92 0.57 5.07 -7.84
C ALA A 92 1.34 4.48 -6.66
N THR A 93 1.21 5.09 -5.47
CA THR A 93 1.82 4.62 -4.24
C THR A 93 1.25 3.26 -3.84
N VAL A 94 -0.09 3.13 -3.79
CA VAL A 94 -0.80 1.88 -3.50
C VAL A 94 -0.46 0.79 -4.52
N LEU A 95 -0.43 1.09 -5.81
CA LEU A 95 0.01 0.15 -6.83
C LEU A 95 1.45 -0.35 -6.57
N ASN A 96 2.34 0.57 -6.17
CA ASN A 96 3.72 0.22 -5.81
C ASN A 96 3.82 -0.69 -4.58
N TYR A 97 2.85 -0.67 -3.65
CA TYR A 97 2.79 -1.64 -2.56
C TYR A 97 2.54 -3.05 -3.10
N PHE A 98 1.54 -3.22 -3.98
CA PHE A 98 1.24 -4.53 -4.56
C PHE A 98 2.33 -5.02 -5.51
N LYS A 99 2.95 -4.14 -6.30
CA LYS A 99 4.15 -4.51 -7.07
C LYS A 99 5.29 -4.96 -6.16
N GLY A 100 5.46 -4.31 -5.01
CA GLY A 100 6.43 -4.73 -4.00
C GLY A 100 6.11 -6.12 -3.43
N LEU A 101 4.82 -6.42 -3.18
CA LEU A 101 4.38 -7.75 -2.76
C LEU A 101 4.71 -8.81 -3.82
N ARG A 102 4.36 -8.55 -5.09
CA ARG A 102 4.70 -9.44 -6.22
C ARG A 102 6.20 -9.73 -6.28
N ASP A 103 7.03 -8.68 -6.30
CA ASP A 103 8.49 -8.83 -6.38
C ASP A 103 9.03 -9.66 -5.19
N GLN A 104 8.41 -9.59 -4.01
CA GLN A 104 8.80 -10.41 -2.86
C GLN A 104 8.38 -11.87 -3.01
N LEU A 105 7.16 -12.14 -3.46
CA LEU A 105 6.70 -13.52 -3.72
C LEU A 105 7.59 -14.21 -4.76
N GLU A 106 7.97 -13.49 -5.82
CA GLU A 106 8.90 -13.96 -6.84
C GLU A 106 10.29 -14.25 -6.25
N ARG A 107 10.87 -13.30 -5.50
CA ARG A 107 12.19 -13.47 -4.85
C ARG A 107 12.23 -14.63 -3.85
N GLN A 108 11.11 -14.95 -3.23
CA GLN A 108 10.98 -16.04 -2.27
C GLN A 108 10.74 -17.39 -2.94
N GLY A 109 10.57 -17.43 -4.27
CA GLY A 109 10.44 -18.68 -5.01
C GLY A 109 9.07 -19.33 -4.90
N PHE A 110 8.02 -18.58 -4.55
CA PHE A 110 6.64 -19.10 -4.48
C PHE A 110 6.21 -19.80 -5.77
N GLU A 111 6.76 -19.40 -6.92
CA GLU A 111 6.46 -20.02 -8.20
C GLU A 111 6.79 -21.53 -8.26
N ASN A 112 7.82 -21.95 -7.53
CA ASN A 112 8.40 -23.29 -7.63
C ASN A 112 8.32 -24.08 -6.32
N ASP A 113 7.65 -23.55 -5.29
CA ASP A 113 7.56 -24.17 -3.97
C ASP A 113 6.09 -24.37 -3.57
N ASP A 114 5.64 -25.61 -3.74
CA ASP A 114 4.26 -25.99 -3.43
C ASP A 114 3.96 -25.90 -1.93
N MET A 115 4.93 -26.13 -1.05
CA MET A 115 4.72 -26.02 0.40
C MET A 115 4.51 -24.57 0.83
N LEU A 116 5.22 -23.61 0.22
CA LEU A 116 5.01 -22.19 0.49
C LEU A 116 3.63 -21.72 0.01
N ARG A 117 3.20 -22.19 -1.17
CA ARG A 117 1.87 -21.89 -1.72
C ARG A 117 0.76 -22.45 -0.84
N GLU A 118 0.83 -23.73 -0.50
CA GLU A 118 -0.17 -24.39 0.35
C GLU A 118 -0.24 -23.74 1.73
N GLY A 119 0.91 -23.55 2.40
CA GLY A 119 0.92 -22.93 3.72
C GLY A 119 0.44 -21.46 3.72
N LEU A 120 0.65 -20.72 2.62
CA LEU A 120 0.03 -19.39 2.47
C LEU A 120 -1.49 -19.50 2.32
N GLN A 121 -1.98 -20.44 1.51
CA GLN A 121 -3.42 -20.62 1.31
C GLN A 121 -4.14 -21.09 2.58
N GLU A 122 -3.49 -21.93 3.39
CA GLU A 122 -4.00 -22.36 4.69
C GLU A 122 -3.98 -21.23 5.72
N ALA A 123 -2.91 -20.44 5.77
CA ALA A 123 -2.79 -19.35 6.73
C ALA A 123 -3.74 -18.18 6.41
N VAL A 124 -4.00 -17.92 5.14
CA VAL A 124 -4.83 -16.79 4.68
C VAL A 124 -6.21 -17.27 4.27
N GLU A 125 -7.02 -17.63 5.26
CA GLU A 125 -8.38 -18.16 5.06
C GLU A 125 -9.26 -17.26 4.18
N SER A 126 -9.12 -15.94 4.32
CA SER A 126 -9.90 -14.96 3.55
C SER A 126 -9.37 -14.73 2.13
N LYS A 127 -8.20 -15.30 1.81
CA LYS A 127 -7.43 -15.06 0.59
C LYS A 127 -7.32 -13.58 0.22
N THR A 128 -7.21 -12.69 1.21
CA THR A 128 -7.20 -11.25 0.99
C THR A 128 -5.89 -10.63 1.48
N PHE A 129 -5.27 -9.83 0.64
CA PHE A 129 -4.20 -8.90 1.00
C PHE A 129 -4.79 -7.50 1.14
N ARG A 130 -4.59 -6.86 2.28
CA ARG A 130 -5.11 -5.53 2.58
C ARG A 130 -4.00 -4.54 2.96
N LEU A 131 -4.11 -3.29 2.53
CA LEU A 131 -3.22 -2.22 3.01
C LEU A 131 -3.75 -1.61 4.31
N ARG A 132 -2.85 -1.25 5.23
CA ARG A 132 -3.23 -0.52 6.45
C ARG A 132 -2.16 0.50 6.83
N VAL A 133 -2.57 1.73 7.11
CA VAL A 133 -1.69 2.74 7.69
C VAL A 133 -1.81 2.69 9.20
N ILE A 134 -0.68 2.62 9.90
CA ILE A 134 -0.61 2.59 11.35
C ILE A 134 0.19 3.79 11.87
N PRO A 135 -0.16 4.35 13.04
CA PRO A 135 0.51 5.52 13.57
C PRO A 135 1.97 5.24 13.92
N LYS A 136 2.24 4.07 14.54
CA LYS A 136 3.57 3.60 14.89
C LYS A 136 3.65 2.08 14.78
N THR A 137 4.82 1.58 14.41
CA THR A 137 5.20 0.18 14.51
C THR A 137 5.98 -0.06 15.80
N ASN A 138 5.89 -1.27 16.36
CA ASN A 138 6.78 -1.68 17.45
C ASN A 138 8.19 -1.91 16.87
N GLY A 139 9.15 -1.04 17.23
CA GLY A 139 10.55 -1.08 16.76
C GLY A 139 10.87 -0.09 15.63
N ASN A 140 12.12 -0.08 15.16
CA ASN A 140 12.61 0.84 14.11
C ASN A 140 12.14 0.48 12.67
N VAL A 141 11.20 -0.44 12.51
CA VAL A 141 10.79 -0.97 11.21
C VAL A 141 9.53 -0.25 10.74
N SER A 142 9.61 0.51 9.64
CA SER A 142 8.51 1.34 9.12
C SER A 142 7.44 0.59 8.32
N SER A 143 7.62 -0.71 8.10
CA SER A 143 6.76 -1.60 7.33
C SER A 143 6.64 -2.95 8.02
N LYS A 144 5.44 -3.53 8.07
CA LYS A 144 5.18 -4.83 8.69
C LYS A 144 4.10 -5.58 7.91
N VAL A 145 4.15 -6.91 7.92
CA VAL A 145 3.12 -7.78 7.34
C VAL A 145 2.50 -8.58 8.49
N VAL A 146 1.21 -8.42 8.72
CA VAL A 146 0.54 -9.08 9.85
C VAL A 146 -0.64 -9.89 9.34
N LEU A 147 -0.75 -11.14 9.77
CA LEU A 147 -1.93 -11.96 9.57
C LEU A 147 -2.90 -11.72 10.73
N GLU A 148 -4.07 -11.16 10.45
CA GLU A 148 -5.13 -10.94 11.42
C GLU A 148 -6.45 -11.39 10.79
N ASP A 149 -7.21 -12.23 11.50
CA ASP A 149 -8.53 -12.72 11.07
C ASP A 149 -8.52 -13.33 9.65
N GLY A 150 -7.46 -14.08 9.32
CA GLY A 150 -7.29 -14.71 8.00
C GLY A 150 -6.99 -13.74 6.86
N VAL A 151 -6.74 -12.45 7.13
CA VAL A 151 -6.35 -11.40 6.15
C VAL A 151 -4.89 -11.01 6.37
N ILE A 152 -4.11 -10.90 5.29
CA ILE A 152 -2.76 -10.35 5.38
C ILE A 152 -2.82 -8.83 5.24
N TYR A 153 -2.40 -8.12 6.28
CA TYR A 153 -2.25 -6.67 6.30
C TYR A 153 -0.81 -6.26 6.00
N MET A 154 -0.62 -5.53 4.90
CA MET A 154 0.61 -4.79 4.62
C MET A 154 0.53 -3.43 5.32
N GLN A 155 1.18 -3.36 6.48
CA GLN A 155 1.17 -2.20 7.37
C GLN A 155 2.33 -1.25 7.08
N ARG A 156 2.05 0.06 7.08
CA ARG A 156 3.08 1.11 6.97
C ARG A 156 2.81 2.24 7.95
N THR A 157 3.87 2.84 8.47
CA THR A 157 3.79 4.14 9.16
C THR A 157 3.60 5.28 8.17
N SER A 158 2.76 6.27 8.53
CA SER A 158 2.47 7.48 7.73
C SER A 158 3.75 8.23 7.29
N THR A 159 4.79 8.27 8.13
CA THR A 159 6.09 8.93 7.87
C THR A 159 6.85 8.40 6.64
N ARG A 160 6.61 7.14 6.22
CA ARG A 160 7.29 6.54 5.07
C ARG A 160 6.32 6.06 4.00
N TRP A 161 5.12 6.63 3.96
CA TRP A 161 4.03 6.23 3.08
C TRP A 161 4.41 6.16 1.59
N VAL A 162 5.04 7.21 1.07
CA VAL A 162 5.35 7.37 -0.37
C VAL A 162 6.49 6.47 -0.84
N ARG A 163 7.24 5.85 0.09
CA ARG A 163 8.29 4.90 -0.29
C ARG A 163 7.66 3.59 -0.73
N ARG A 164 8.22 3.00 -1.79
CA ARG A 164 7.88 1.64 -2.21
C ARG A 164 7.88 0.68 -1.02
N PHE A 165 6.91 -0.22 -0.98
CA PHE A 165 6.87 -1.26 0.03
C PHE A 165 8.05 -2.17 -0.17
N PHE A 166 8.88 -2.29 0.86
CA PHE A 166 9.95 -3.24 0.90
C PHE A 166 9.86 -3.92 2.25
N VAL A 167 9.68 -5.24 2.21
CA VAL A 167 9.66 -6.09 3.38
C VAL A 167 10.66 -7.19 3.09
N ASP A 168 11.91 -6.97 3.51
CA ASP A 168 12.91 -8.05 3.58
C ASP A 168 12.43 -9.21 4.47
N ASP A 169 11.42 -8.97 5.28
CA ASP A 169 10.97 -9.78 6.40
C ASP A 169 9.66 -10.57 6.10
N LEU A 170 9.15 -10.61 4.87
CA LEU A 170 7.85 -11.27 4.59
C LEU A 170 7.95 -12.77 4.90
N LEU A 171 9.06 -13.42 4.55
CA LEU A 171 9.37 -14.77 5.02
C LEU A 171 9.48 -14.83 6.54
N HIS A 172 10.23 -13.95 7.20
CA HIS A 172 10.41 -13.95 8.66
C HIS A 172 9.13 -13.73 9.46
N GLN A 173 8.15 -13.03 8.91
CA GLN A 173 6.85 -12.79 9.55
C GLN A 173 5.83 -13.87 9.23
N LEU A 174 5.99 -14.57 8.09
CA LEU A 174 5.27 -15.80 7.80
C LEU A 174 5.97 -17.05 8.39
N THR A 175 7.24 -16.97 8.81
CA THR A 175 8.02 -18.09 9.37
C THR A 175 7.36 -18.70 10.62
N PRO A 176 6.75 -17.91 11.54
CA PRO A 176 5.98 -18.47 12.65
C PRO A 176 4.77 -19.30 12.19
N LEU A 177 4.22 -19.02 10.99
CA LEU A 177 3.10 -19.76 10.40
C LEU A 177 3.59 -21.07 9.75
N PHE A 178 4.78 -21.06 9.14
CA PHE A 178 5.39 -22.26 8.54
C PHE A 178 6.15 -23.14 9.56
N ASN A 179 6.45 -22.62 10.76
CA ASN A 179 7.08 -23.38 11.85
C ASN A 179 6.62 -22.86 13.23
N PRO A 180 5.54 -23.44 13.81
CA PRO A 180 5.01 -22.99 15.10
C PRO A 180 5.96 -23.20 16.29
N ARG A 181 7.08 -23.90 16.13
CA ARG A 181 8.13 -24.05 17.16
C ARG A 181 9.19 -22.93 17.14
N ALA A 182 9.21 -22.06 16.13
CA ALA A 182 10.20 -20.99 16.02
C ALA A 182 9.84 -19.74 16.86
N SER A 183 8.57 -19.57 17.25
CA SER A 183 8.11 -18.43 18.07
C SER A 183 8.57 -18.51 19.54
N THR A 184 8.96 -19.69 20.01
CA THR A 184 9.31 -19.92 21.43
C THR A 184 10.79 -19.70 21.75
N GLN A 185 11.66 -19.49 20.76
CA GLN A 185 13.10 -19.27 21.02
C GLN A 185 13.51 -17.81 21.23
N ARG A 186 12.57 -16.87 21.34
CA ARG A 186 12.87 -15.46 21.64
C ARG A 186 12.34 -14.96 22.99
N ILE A 187 12.17 -15.87 23.96
CA ILE A 187 11.81 -15.52 25.35
C ILE A 187 12.81 -16.10 26.39
N TRP A 188 13.83 -16.87 25.99
CA TRP A 188 14.86 -17.35 26.92
C TRP A 188 16.28 -17.27 26.35
N GLY A 189 17.11 -16.44 26.99
CA GLY A 189 18.58 -16.35 26.83
C GLY A 189 19.05 -15.03 26.22
N LYS A 190 19.82 -14.17 26.88
CA LYS A 190 20.69 -14.36 28.03
C LYS A 190 20.93 -13.04 28.79
N ASP A 191 21.28 -13.26 30.06
CA ASP A 191 22.06 -12.45 30.99
C ASP A 191 23.03 -11.42 30.38
#